data_AF-A0A5C7M7Z8-F1
#
_entry.id   AF-A0A5C7M7Z8-F1
#
_cell.length_a   1.000
_cell.length_b   1.000
_cell.length_c   1.000
_cell.angle_alpha   90.00
_cell.angle_beta   90.00
_cell.angle_gamma   90.00
#
_symmetry.space_group_name_H-M   'P 1'
#
loop_
_entity.id
_entity.type
_entity.pdbx_description
1 polymer ?
#
loop_
_entity_poly.entity_id
_entity_poly.type
_entity_poly.pdbx_seq_one_letter_code
_entity_poly.pdbx_strand_id
1 'polypeptide(L)'
;MANRLFTQFSYSFFKKRVTLHGEAAIGSSGAPTIATSSSKGITSIARNSTGKYTITTADKYRRLLTAMPTIIKSSGDPGPTKWVVRTDGLTSTPPTVVIEFLNDAGTATEIASGSTLRFKLEMADSVID
;
A
#
# COMPACT_ATOMS: atom_id res chain seq x y z
N MET A 1 6.66 -6.05 -18.69
CA MET A 1 5.58 -6.29 -17.70
C MET A 1 5.22 -7.76 -17.71
N ALA A 2 4.89 -8.34 -16.55
CA ALA A 2 4.40 -9.72 -16.52
C ALA A 2 2.94 -9.73 -16.97
N ASN A 3 2.60 -10.50 -18.01
CA ASN A 3 1.22 -10.68 -18.46
C ASN A 3 0.44 -11.46 -17.40
N ARG A 4 -0.18 -10.74 -16.46
CA ARG A 4 -0.94 -11.32 -15.34
C ARG A 4 -2.42 -11.33 -15.70
N LEU A 5 -2.97 -12.53 -15.89
CA LEU A 5 -4.40 -12.74 -16.04
C LEU A 5 -5.08 -12.58 -14.68
N PHE A 6 -5.67 -11.41 -14.42
CA PHE A 6 -6.54 -11.19 -13.26
C PHE A 6 -7.90 -11.85 -13.51
N THR A 7 -8.02 -13.16 -13.27
CA THR A 7 -9.21 -13.96 -13.60
C THR A 7 -10.34 -13.90 -12.57
N GLN A 8 -10.28 -13.00 -11.60
CA GLN A 8 -11.29 -12.93 -10.55
C GLN A 8 -12.52 -12.14 -11.02
N PHE A 9 -13.57 -12.85 -11.40
CA PHE A 9 -14.89 -12.25 -11.61
C PHE A 9 -15.34 -11.61 -10.31
N SER A 10 -15.59 -10.30 -10.36
CA SER A 10 -16.23 -9.62 -9.26
C SER A 10 -17.38 -8.78 -9.81
N TYR A 11 -18.55 -8.94 -9.21
CA TYR A 11 -19.76 -8.21 -9.58
C TYR A 11 -19.61 -6.75 -9.18
N SER A 12 -18.93 -6.00 -10.03
CA SER A 12 -18.55 -4.60 -9.83
C SER A 12 -18.95 -3.80 -11.06
N PHE A 13 -19.46 -2.59 -10.86
CA PHE A 13 -19.68 -1.63 -11.94
C PHE A 13 -18.36 -1.14 -12.56
N PHE A 14 -17.25 -1.27 -11.84
CA PHE A 14 -15.92 -1.01 -12.38
C PHE A 14 -15.44 -2.22 -13.17
N LYS A 15 -15.33 -2.05 -14.49
CA LYS A 15 -14.71 -3.04 -15.39
C LYS A 15 -13.25 -3.26 -15.01
N LYS A 16 -12.79 -4.51 -15.07
CA LYS A 16 -11.39 -4.92 -14.81
C LYS A 16 -10.84 -4.38 -13.49
N ARG A 17 -11.60 -4.56 -12.40
CA ARG A 17 -11.11 -4.25 -11.06
C ARG A 17 -9.97 -5.21 -10.69
N VAL A 18 -8.87 -4.65 -10.18
CA VAL A 18 -7.72 -5.39 -9.67
C VAL A 18 -7.57 -5.11 -8.19
N THR A 19 -7.48 -6.16 -7.38
CA THR A 19 -7.24 -6.05 -5.94
C THR A 19 -5.87 -6.61 -5.64
N LEU A 20 -4.97 -5.78 -5.12
CA LEU A 20 -3.67 -6.21 -4.62
C LEU A 20 -3.67 -6.21 -3.10
N HIS A 21 -3.08 -7.25 -2.54
CA HIS A 21 -2.79 -7.36 -1.12
C HIS A 21 -1.29 -7.30 -0.92
N GLY A 22 -0.87 -6.69 0.18
CA GLY A 22 0.52 -6.70 0.60
C GLY A 22 0.67 -6.68 2.11
N GLU A 23 1.82 -7.14 2.55
CA GLU A 23 2.22 -7.21 3.94
C GLU A 23 3.67 -6.79 4.08
N ALA A 24 3.97 -5.98 5.09
CA ALA A 24 5.32 -5.55 5.42
C ALA A 24 5.54 -5.56 6.93
N ALA A 25 6.64 -6.16 7.37
CA ALA A 25 7.11 -6.04 8.75
C ALA A 25 7.77 -4.68 8.96
N ILE A 26 7.47 -4.01 10.06
CA ILE A 26 8.04 -2.71 10.41
C ILE A 26 9.19 -2.93 11.37
N GLY A 27 10.40 -2.61 10.93
CA GLY A 27 11.62 -2.66 11.73
C GLY A 27 11.85 -1.39 12.54
N SER A 28 13.09 -1.23 13.01
CA SER A 28 13.52 -0.02 13.72
C SER A 28 13.35 1.22 12.85
N SER A 29 13.03 2.35 13.49
CA SER A 29 12.80 3.65 12.83
C SER A 29 11.74 3.62 11.71
N GLY A 30 10.81 2.65 11.75
CA GLY A 30 9.73 2.51 10.78
C GLY A 30 10.14 1.90 9.44
N ALA A 31 11.33 1.30 9.34
CA ALA A 31 11.80 0.72 8.08
C ALA A 31 10.94 -0.50 7.67
N PRO A 32 10.23 -0.48 6.54
CA PRO A 32 9.37 -1.59 6.15
C PRO A 32 10.16 -2.66 5.40
N THR A 33 9.86 -3.93 5.67
CA THR A 33 10.38 -5.09 4.94
C THR A 33 9.20 -5.87 4.36
N ILE A 34 9.07 -5.91 3.03
CA ILE A 34 7.94 -6.54 2.35
C ILE A 34 7.99 -8.07 2.45
N ALA A 35 6.86 -8.69 2.78
CA ALA A 35 6.67 -10.13 2.67
C ALA A 35 6.32 -10.48 1.22
N THR A 36 7.33 -10.82 0.41
CA THR A 36 7.20 -11.07 -1.05
C THR A 36 6.30 -12.26 -1.40
N SER A 37 6.14 -13.21 -0.49
CA SER A 37 5.20 -14.33 -0.61
C SER A 37 3.74 -13.84 -0.57
N SER A 38 3.44 -12.87 0.29
CA SER A 38 2.10 -12.33 0.55
C SER A 38 1.78 -11.05 -0.23
N SER A 39 2.74 -10.52 -0.99
CA SER A 39 2.63 -9.21 -1.66
C SER A 39 2.72 -9.30 -3.19
N LYS A 40 1.95 -10.19 -3.80
CA LYS A 40 1.97 -10.37 -5.27
C LYS A 40 1.48 -9.10 -5.98
N GLY A 41 2.23 -8.67 -7.01
CA GLY A 41 1.94 -7.43 -7.74
C GLY A 41 2.47 -6.16 -7.07
N ILE A 42 3.12 -6.28 -5.91
CA ILE A 42 3.83 -5.19 -5.24
C ILE A 42 5.34 -5.43 -5.38
N THR A 43 6.07 -4.43 -5.84
CA THR A 43 7.52 -4.49 -6.04
C THR A 43 8.26 -4.16 -4.75
N SER A 44 7.85 -3.09 -4.07
CA SER A 44 8.50 -2.62 -2.86
C SER A 44 7.58 -1.74 -2.03
N ILE A 45 7.97 -1.56 -0.77
CA ILE A 45 7.50 -0.48 0.09
C ILE A 45 8.74 0.21 0.66
N ALA A 46 8.72 1.53 0.69
CA ALA A 46 9.81 2.33 1.24
C ALA A 46 9.24 3.39 2.18
N ARG A 47 9.95 3.66 3.27
CA ARG A 47 9.66 4.81 4.13
C ARG A 47 10.34 6.04 3.54
N ASN A 48 9.58 7.11 3.30
CA ASN A 48 10.10 8.37 2.77
C ASN A 48 10.47 9.33 3.90
N SER A 49 9.59 9.41 4.90
CA SER A 49 9.72 10.26 6.09
C SER A 49 8.87 9.66 7.21
N THR A 50 8.86 10.29 8.39
CA THR A 50 8.04 9.81 9.51
C THR A 50 6.59 9.59 9.09
N GLY A 51 6.08 8.38 9.33
CA GLY A 51 4.72 7.97 9.01
C GLY A 51 4.36 7.93 7.51
N LYS A 52 5.27 8.23 6.58
CA LYS A 52 4.99 8.28 5.14
C LYS A 52 5.69 7.16 4.39
N TYR A 53 4.89 6.37 3.67
CA TYR A 53 5.33 5.17 2.97
C TYR A 53 4.92 5.20 1.51
N THR A 54 5.86 4.91 0.62
CA THR A 54 5.61 4.72 -0.82
C THR A 54 5.52 3.23 -1.10
N ILE A 55 4.37 2.79 -1.62
CA ILE A 55 4.16 1.45 -2.13
C ILE A 55 4.35 1.50 -3.65
N THR A 56 5.26 0.68 -4.17
CA THR A 56 5.52 0.59 -5.60
C THR A 56 4.84 -0.66 -6.15
N THR A 57 3.92 -0.50 -7.10
CA THR A 57 3.29 -1.64 -7.77
C THR A 57 4.18 -2.17 -8.89
N ALA A 58 3.99 -3.43 -9.27
CA ALA A 58 4.75 -4.03 -10.38
C ALA A 58 4.22 -3.63 -11.76
N ASP A 59 2.95 -3.23 -11.83
CA ASP A 59 2.26 -2.83 -13.05
C ASP A 59 1.63 -1.45 -12.88
N LYS A 60 1.41 -0.75 -14.00
CA LYS A 60 0.68 0.52 -14.03
C LYS A 60 -0.82 0.27 -13.99
N TYR A 61 -1.55 1.19 -13.37
CA TYR A 61 -3.01 1.15 -13.29
C TYR A 61 -3.57 2.52 -13.64
N ARG A 62 -4.78 2.57 -14.21
CA ARG A 62 -5.38 3.85 -14.59
C ARG A 62 -5.79 4.68 -13.39
N ARG A 63 -6.26 4.03 -12.32
CA ARG A 63 -6.83 4.73 -11.16
C ARG A 63 -6.84 3.88 -9.91
N LEU A 64 -6.58 4.53 -8.77
CA LEU A 64 -6.82 3.98 -7.44
C LEU A 64 -8.31 4.12 -7.10
N LEU A 65 -8.98 3.01 -6.82
CA LEU A 65 -10.36 3.05 -6.35
C LEU A 65 -10.39 3.22 -4.84
N THR A 66 -9.57 2.44 -4.13
CA THR A 66 -9.50 2.44 -2.66
C THR A 66 -8.11 1.96 -2.22
N ALA A 67 -7.58 2.56 -1.16
CA ALA A 67 -6.48 2.00 -0.38
C ALA A 67 -6.97 1.74 1.05
N MET A 68 -6.59 0.62 1.65
CA MET A 68 -6.92 0.28 3.04
C MET A 68 -5.70 -0.30 3.72
N PRO A 69 -4.88 0.52 4.39
CA PRO A 69 -3.86 0.02 5.30
C PRO A 69 -4.48 -0.46 6.62
N THR A 70 -3.82 -1.41 7.27
CA THR A 70 -4.17 -1.95 8.58
C THR A 70 -2.88 -2.27 9.31
N ILE A 71 -2.75 -1.75 10.54
CA ILE A 71 -1.57 -1.97 11.38
C ILE A 71 -1.93 -3.05 12.40
N ILE A 72 -1.16 -4.13 12.40
CA ILE A 72 -1.16 -5.13 13.46
C ILE A 72 -0.04 -4.73 14.41
N LYS A 73 -0.43 -4.18 15.57
CA LYS A 73 0.53 -3.65 16.54
C LYS A 73 1.28 -4.79 17.23
N SER A 74 2.58 -4.60 17.46
CA SER A 74 3.44 -5.47 18.27
C SER A 74 3.30 -5.22 19.77
N SER A 75 2.80 -4.05 20.17
CA SER A 75 2.71 -3.58 21.55
C SER A 75 1.45 -2.72 21.75
N GLY A 76 1.20 -2.29 23.00
CA GLY A 76 0.16 -1.33 23.33
C GLY A 76 0.47 0.12 22.94
N ASP A 77 1.52 0.38 22.15
CA ASP A 77 1.98 1.74 21.86
C ASP A 77 0.89 2.59 21.19
N PRO A 78 0.80 3.90 21.51
CA PRO A 78 -0.18 4.83 20.98
C PRO A 78 0.14 5.26 19.53
N GLY A 79 0.68 4.35 18.70
CA GLY A 79 0.99 4.57 17.29
C GLY A 79 -0.20 5.12 16.48
N PRO A 80 -0.01 5.39 15.18
CA PRO A 80 -0.93 6.20 14.40
C PRO A 80 -2.38 5.69 14.46
N THR A 81 -3.31 6.64 14.56
CA THR A 81 -4.76 6.40 14.68
C THR A 81 -5.50 6.67 13.38
N LYS A 82 -4.87 7.39 12.44
CA LYS A 82 -5.44 7.83 11.18
C LYS A 82 -4.46 7.57 10.03
N TRP A 83 -4.99 7.57 8.81
CA TRP A 83 -4.17 7.48 7.60
C TRP A 83 -4.84 8.23 6.46
N VAL A 84 -4.04 8.62 5.47
CA VAL A 84 -4.50 9.27 4.23
C VAL A 84 -3.65 8.78 3.05
N VAL A 85 -4.23 8.78 1.85
CA VAL A 85 -3.47 8.66 0.60
C VAL A 85 -3.02 10.07 0.22
N ARG A 86 -1.71 10.29 0.08
CA ARG A 86 -1.16 11.60 -0.31
C ARG A 86 -1.02 11.74 -1.82
N THR A 87 -0.71 10.65 -2.51
CA THR A 87 -0.50 10.65 -3.97
C THR A 87 -0.70 9.25 -4.52
N ASP A 88 -1.28 9.14 -5.71
CA ASP A 88 -1.41 7.90 -6.49
C ASP A 88 -0.81 8.08 -7.90
N GLY A 89 0.52 7.98 -7.99
CA GLY A 89 1.25 7.94 -9.25
C GLY A 89 1.13 6.59 -9.95
N LEU A 90 -0.08 6.09 -10.20
CA LEU A 90 -0.27 4.73 -10.72
C LEU A 90 0.09 4.55 -12.20
N THR A 91 0.27 5.65 -12.93
CA THR A 91 0.73 5.67 -14.33
C THR A 91 2.21 6.06 -14.47
N SER A 92 2.88 6.45 -13.37
CA SER A 92 4.30 6.83 -13.41
C SER A 92 5.23 5.62 -13.58
N THR A 93 6.50 5.91 -13.83
CA THR A 93 7.56 4.90 -13.90
C THR A 93 8.61 5.21 -12.81
N PRO A 94 8.64 4.47 -11.68
CA PRO A 94 7.76 3.35 -11.34
C PRO A 94 6.36 3.79 -10.85
N PRO A 95 5.34 2.93 -10.91
CA PRO A 95 3.99 3.26 -10.44
C PRO A 95 3.90 3.17 -8.93
N THR A 96 3.32 4.19 -8.28
CA THR A 96 3.39 4.35 -6.82
C THR A 96 2.07 4.80 -6.19
N VAL A 97 1.88 4.39 -4.92
CA VAL A 97 0.85 4.94 -4.02
C VAL A 97 1.53 5.35 -2.72
N VAL A 98 1.32 6.59 -2.29
CA VAL A 98 1.88 7.14 -1.06
C VAL A 98 0.81 7.19 0.01
N ILE A 99 1.04 6.45 1.10
CA ILE A 99 0.20 6.44 2.29
C ILE A 99 0.92 7.17 3.42
N GLU A 100 0.21 8.03 4.13
CA GLU A 100 0.72 8.71 5.32
C GLU A 100 -0.15 8.39 6.53
N PHE A 101 0.49 8.02 7.64
CA PHE A 101 -0.10 7.73 8.93
C PHE A 101 0.02 8.92 9.86
N LEU A 102 -1.07 9.23 10.56
CA LEU A 102 -1.22 10.42 11.38
C LEU A 102 -1.71 10.05 12.78
N ASN A 103 -1.36 10.87 13.78
CA ASN A 103 -2.02 10.85 15.08
C ASN A 103 -3.33 11.65 15.06
N ASP A 104 -3.98 11.76 16.22
CA ASP A 104 -5.25 12.48 16.34
C ASP A 104 -5.14 13.98 16.06
N ALA A 105 -3.96 14.57 16.29
CA ALA A 105 -3.62 15.94 15.97
C ALA A 105 -3.25 16.15 14.49
N GLY A 106 -3.34 15.12 13.64
CA GLY A 106 -3.03 15.22 12.21
C GLY A 106 -1.53 15.32 11.91
N THR A 107 -0.66 14.99 12.87
CA THR A 107 0.80 14.97 12.69
C THR A 107 1.27 13.61 12.23
N ALA A 108 2.21 13.57 11.28
CA ALA A 108 2.79 12.34 10.77
C ALA A 108 3.42 11.51 11.91
N THR A 109 2.97 10.27 12.05
CA THR A 109 3.30 9.40 13.18
C THR A 109 3.78 8.05 12.69
N GLU A 110 4.89 7.58 13.26
CA GLU A 110 5.52 6.34 12.84
C GLU A 110 4.74 5.10 13.28
N ILE A 111 4.74 4.07 12.43
CA ILE A 111 4.27 2.75 12.86
C ILE A 111 5.30 2.18 13.84
N ALA A 112 4.83 1.65 14.98
CA ALA A 112 5.72 1.12 16.01
C ALA A 112 6.57 -0.05 15.50
N SER A 113 7.83 -0.10 15.92
CA SER A 113 8.76 -1.17 15.59
C SER A 113 8.21 -2.55 16.02
N GLY A 114 8.44 -3.56 15.19
CA GLY A 114 7.92 -4.92 15.36
C GLY A 114 6.48 -5.10 14.88
N SER A 115 5.76 -4.03 14.54
CA SER A 115 4.39 -4.14 14.01
C SER A 115 4.39 -4.67 12.58
N THR A 116 3.23 -5.11 12.10
CA THR A 116 3.03 -5.49 10.70
C THR A 116 2.04 -4.53 10.03
N LEU A 117 2.43 -3.99 8.88
CA LEU A 117 1.54 -3.24 8.00
C LEU A 117 0.96 -4.18 6.94
N ARG A 118 -0.34 -4.39 6.99
CA ARG A 118 -1.11 -5.01 5.89
C ARG A 118 -1.82 -3.94 5.10
N PHE A 119 -1.94 -4.13 3.80
CA PHE A 119 -2.69 -3.19 2.98
C PHE A 119 -3.41 -3.90 1.84
N LYS A 120 -4.54 -3.32 1.46
CA LYS A 120 -5.29 -3.64 0.26
C LYS A 120 -5.34 -2.43 -0.65
N LEU A 121 -5.01 -2.61 -1.92
CA LEU A 121 -5.18 -1.60 -2.97
C LEU A 121 -6.18 -2.13 -3.99
N GLU A 122 -7.30 -1.45 -4.15
CA GLU A 122 -8.26 -1.70 -5.22
C GLU A 122 -8.04 -0.68 -6.31
N MET A 123 -7.83 -1.15 -7.54
CA MET A 123 -7.47 -0.34 -8.69
C MET A 123 -8.34 -0.71 -9.88
N ALA A 124 -8.46 0.22 -10.83
CA ALA A 124 -9.13 -0.01 -12.09
C ALA A 124 -8.11 -0.11 -13.23
N ASP A 125 -8.27 -1.15 -14.04
CA ASP A 125 -7.64 -1.36 -15.35
C ASP A 125 -6.10 -1.32 -15.31
N SER A 126 -5.47 -2.49 -15.41
CA SER A 126 -4.02 -2.56 -15.64
C SER A 126 -3.71 -2.03 -17.03
N VAL A 127 -2.83 -1.03 -17.13
CA VAL A 127 -2.42 -0.48 -18.42
C VAL A 127 -1.21 -1.27 -18.92
N ILE A 128 -1.36 -1.86 -20.09
CA ILE A 128 -0.26 -2.33 -20.91
C ILE A 128 0.11 -1.12 -21.77
N ASP A 129 1.35 -0.64 -21.68
CA ASP A 129 1.88 0.31 -22.68
C ASP A 129 1.98 -0.37 -24.05
#